data_AF-A0A0S8AVA9-F1
#
_entry.id   AF-A0A0S8AVA9-F1
#
_cell.length_a   1.000
_cell.length_b   1.000
_cell.length_c   1.000
_cell.angle_alpha   90.00
_cell.angle_beta   90.00
_cell.angle_gamma   90.00
#
_symmetry.space_group_name_H-M   'P 1'
#
loop_
_entity.id
_entity.type
_entity.pdbx_description
1 polymer ?
#
loop_
_entity_poly.entity_id
_entity_poly.type
_entity_poly.pdbx_seq_one_letter_code
_entity_poly.pdbx_strand_id
1 'polypeptide(L)'
;PAGGTNYGGYFQADGIYGMGVYGIATYGAGTATNYGGYFQANGIYGFGVYGYSTGNPGTGVYGYATGSSSDGVTGYTNGSNSTGVRGRGVAYDFYAAGPGQDYGTASSIRWKRNIVDIENALDKVLALRGVYFDWDEEHGGQHDMGFIAEEVGKIIPEVVTYEPDEVYATGIDYGAITPVLVQAIKEQQEQIKRLNDEIEELRKYLSALPR
;
A
#
# COMPACT_ATOMS: atom_id res chain seq x y z
N PRO A 1 25.82 -22.28 -27.53
CA PRO A 1 25.31 -23.62 -27.21
C PRO A 1 23.78 -23.61 -27.18
N ALA A 2 23.15 -24.49 -27.95
CA ALA A 2 21.70 -24.59 -28.09
C ALA A 2 21.03 -25.08 -26.78
N GLY A 3 20.07 -24.28 -26.29
CA GLY A 3 18.82 -24.65 -25.63
C GLY A 3 18.72 -25.90 -24.73
N GLY A 4 19.66 -26.12 -23.81
CA GLY A 4 19.52 -27.15 -22.76
C GLY A 4 19.52 -26.52 -21.37
N THR A 5 18.68 -27.03 -20.46
CA THR A 5 18.79 -26.70 -19.03
C THR A 5 20.09 -27.28 -18.49
N ASN A 6 20.95 -26.43 -17.94
CA ASN A 6 22.22 -26.81 -17.34
C ASN A 6 22.22 -26.49 -15.83
N TYR A 7 22.88 -27.31 -15.03
CA TYR A 7 22.96 -27.15 -13.58
C TYR A 7 24.44 -27.04 -13.14
N GLY A 8 24.75 -26.06 -12.29
CA GLY A 8 26.07 -25.93 -11.66
C GLY A 8 26.26 -26.88 -10.47
N GLY A 9 25.16 -27.42 -9.93
CA GLY A 9 25.11 -28.42 -8.86
C GLY A 9 23.66 -28.84 -8.59
N TYR A 10 23.44 -30.10 -8.20
CA TYR A 10 22.13 -30.63 -7.80
C TYR A 10 22.26 -31.24 -6.41
N PHE A 11 21.50 -30.71 -5.45
CA PHE A 11 21.50 -31.18 -4.07
C PHE A 11 20.08 -31.59 -3.69
N GLN A 12 19.90 -32.85 -3.31
CA GLN A 12 18.63 -33.40 -2.88
C GLN A 12 18.79 -33.97 -1.47
N ALA A 13 17.89 -33.58 -0.56
CA ALA A 13 17.81 -34.14 0.78
C ALA A 13 16.38 -34.64 1.01
N ASP A 14 16.21 -35.97 1.01
CA ASP A 14 14.91 -36.60 1.24
C ASP A 14 14.77 -36.93 2.74
N GLY A 15 13.74 -36.40 3.40
CA GLY A 15 13.44 -36.67 4.80
C GLY A 15 12.50 -35.64 5.45
N ILE A 16 11.92 -36.00 6.60
CA ILE A 16 10.94 -35.15 7.35
C ILE A 16 11.55 -33.80 7.78
N TYR A 17 12.88 -33.73 7.92
CA TYR A 17 13.64 -32.52 8.26
C TYR A 17 14.88 -32.35 7.35
N GLY A 18 14.74 -32.56 6.04
CA GLY A 18 15.86 -32.50 5.09
C GLY A 18 16.40 -31.08 4.86
N MET A 19 17.74 -30.95 4.76
CA MET A 19 18.41 -29.71 4.33
C MET A 19 19.33 -30.02 3.15
N GLY A 20 18.97 -29.58 1.94
CA GLY A 20 19.75 -29.83 0.73
C GLY A 20 21.05 -29.01 0.65
N VAL A 21 21.01 -27.77 1.13
CA VAL A 21 22.17 -26.87 1.21
C VAL A 21 22.09 -26.10 2.54
N TYR A 22 23.15 -26.13 3.34
CA TYR A 22 23.21 -25.45 4.64
C TYR A 22 24.51 -24.65 4.76
N GLY A 23 24.39 -23.32 4.81
CA GLY A 23 25.51 -22.40 4.97
C GLY A 23 25.31 -21.51 6.20
N ILE A 24 26.28 -21.51 7.12
CA ILE A 24 26.31 -20.58 8.26
C ILE A 24 27.47 -19.61 8.05
N ALA A 25 27.19 -18.31 8.16
CA ALA A 25 28.23 -17.30 8.31
C ALA A 25 28.10 -16.67 9.71
N THR A 26 29.15 -16.80 10.52
CA THR A 26 29.23 -16.25 11.89
C THR A 26 30.26 -15.11 11.96
N TYR A 27 30.17 -14.26 12.98
CA TYR A 27 31.19 -13.24 13.26
C TYR A 27 31.62 -13.28 14.74
N GLY A 28 32.90 -12.96 15.00
CA GLY A 28 33.51 -13.03 16.33
C GLY A 28 33.33 -11.77 17.19
N ALA A 29 33.68 -10.58 16.66
CA ALA A 29 33.50 -9.29 17.32
C ALA A 29 33.49 -8.13 16.30
N GLY A 30 32.72 -7.08 16.57
CA GLY A 30 32.59 -5.87 15.71
C GLY A 30 31.35 -5.86 14.80
N THR A 31 31.16 -4.76 14.05
CA THR A 31 30.10 -4.64 13.03
C THR A 31 30.58 -5.30 11.74
N ALA A 32 30.02 -6.46 11.38
CA ALA A 32 30.39 -7.21 10.17
C ALA A 32 29.14 -7.56 9.36
N THR A 33 29.22 -7.43 8.03
CA THR A 33 28.21 -7.96 7.11
C THR A 33 28.63 -9.37 6.69
N ASN A 34 27.79 -10.37 6.95
CA ASN A 34 28.07 -11.76 6.59
C ASN A 34 26.91 -12.32 5.75
N TYR A 35 27.23 -13.12 4.74
CA TYR A 35 26.26 -13.78 3.88
C TYR A 35 26.34 -15.29 4.10
N GLY A 36 25.26 -15.90 4.62
CA GLY A 36 25.14 -17.37 4.69
C GLY A 36 25.00 -18.02 3.30
N GLY A 37 24.59 -17.24 2.30
CA GLY A 37 24.58 -17.56 0.87
C GLY A 37 24.45 -16.27 0.04
N TYR A 38 25.06 -16.25 -1.15
CA TYR A 38 24.99 -15.13 -2.10
C TYR A 38 24.57 -15.67 -3.47
N PHE A 39 23.41 -15.23 -3.97
CA PHE A 39 22.84 -15.70 -5.23
C PHE A 39 22.56 -14.51 -6.16
N GLN A 40 23.16 -14.54 -7.36
CA GLN A 40 23.07 -13.45 -8.33
C GLN A 40 22.63 -14.01 -9.69
N ALA A 41 21.62 -13.38 -10.30
CA ALA A 41 21.18 -13.66 -11.66
C ALA A 41 21.28 -12.39 -12.51
N ASN A 42 22.14 -12.40 -13.54
CA ASN A 42 22.41 -11.24 -14.40
C ASN A 42 21.59 -11.22 -15.70
N GLY A 43 20.53 -12.01 -15.79
CA GLY A 43 19.64 -12.05 -16.97
C GLY A 43 18.56 -10.97 -16.92
N ILE A 44 18.01 -10.59 -18.08
CA ILE A 44 16.87 -9.64 -18.21
C ILE A 44 15.64 -10.12 -17.42
N TYR A 45 15.51 -11.44 -17.23
CA TYR A 45 14.50 -12.09 -16.38
C TYR A 45 15.16 -12.95 -15.29
N GLY A 46 16.26 -12.46 -14.70
CA GLY A 46 17.02 -13.20 -13.70
C GLY A 46 16.28 -13.34 -12.37
N PHE A 47 16.13 -14.57 -11.88
CA PHE A 47 15.68 -14.83 -10.51
C PHE A 47 16.89 -15.20 -9.65
N GLY A 48 17.24 -14.36 -8.67
CA GLY A 48 18.35 -14.64 -7.76
C GLY A 48 18.07 -15.88 -6.89
N VAL A 49 16.86 -15.96 -6.32
CA VAL A 49 16.38 -17.09 -5.51
C VAL A 49 14.93 -17.40 -5.94
N TYR A 50 14.64 -18.68 -6.19
CA TYR A 50 13.30 -19.16 -6.53
C TYR A 50 12.85 -20.23 -5.52
N GLY A 51 11.91 -19.88 -4.65
CA GLY A 51 11.29 -20.80 -3.69
C GLY A 51 10.00 -21.38 -4.25
N TYR A 52 9.88 -22.71 -4.28
CA TYR A 52 8.69 -23.42 -4.74
C TYR A 52 8.29 -24.50 -3.74
N SER A 53 7.04 -24.49 -3.30
CA SER A 53 6.49 -25.46 -2.35
C SER A 53 5.18 -26.03 -2.88
N THR A 54 5.05 -27.35 -2.84
CA THR A 54 3.82 -28.08 -3.22
C THR A 54 3.04 -28.61 -2.01
N GLY A 55 3.49 -28.29 -0.79
CA GLY A 55 2.84 -28.72 0.44
C GLY A 55 1.51 -27.99 0.68
N ASN A 56 0.62 -28.60 1.47
CA ASN A 56 -0.63 -27.97 1.90
C ASN A 56 -0.78 -28.06 3.44
N PRO A 57 -0.56 -26.96 4.19
CA PRO A 57 -0.06 -25.66 3.73
C PRO A 57 1.42 -25.72 3.33
N GLY A 58 1.83 -24.89 2.37
CA GLY A 58 3.20 -24.82 1.87
C GLY A 58 3.75 -23.40 1.95
N THR A 59 5.05 -23.27 2.24
CA THR A 59 5.76 -21.98 2.30
C THR A 59 6.92 -22.01 1.31
N GLY A 60 6.90 -21.14 0.30
CA GLY A 60 7.98 -21.05 -0.69
C GLY A 60 9.25 -20.37 -0.15
N VAL A 61 9.09 -19.30 0.63
CA VAL A 61 10.18 -18.53 1.26
C VAL A 61 9.79 -18.17 2.68
N TYR A 62 10.67 -18.41 3.66
CA TYR A 62 10.46 -18.10 5.07
C TYR A 62 11.65 -17.34 5.64
N GLY A 63 11.43 -16.09 6.06
CA GLY A 63 12.40 -15.28 6.77
C GLY A 63 12.13 -15.31 8.28
N TYR A 64 13.16 -15.63 9.08
CA TYR A 64 13.06 -15.69 10.54
C TYR A 64 14.21 -14.93 11.18
N ALA A 65 13.90 -13.82 11.85
CA ALA A 65 14.85 -12.99 12.56
C ALA A 65 14.48 -12.91 14.05
N THR A 66 15.45 -13.17 14.92
CA THR A 66 15.24 -13.30 16.38
C THR A 66 15.83 -12.13 17.18
N GLY A 67 16.55 -11.22 16.52
CA GLY A 67 17.15 -10.04 17.15
C GLY A 67 16.14 -8.91 17.35
N SER A 68 16.42 -8.01 18.29
CA SER A 68 15.72 -6.72 18.34
C SER A 68 16.07 -5.88 17.11
N SER A 69 15.10 -5.12 16.60
CA SER A 69 15.28 -4.27 15.40
C SER A 69 15.80 -5.05 14.19
N SER A 70 15.30 -6.26 13.97
CA SER A 70 15.68 -7.12 12.86
C SER A 70 14.57 -7.26 11.84
N ASP A 71 14.94 -7.42 10.58
CA ASP A 71 14.01 -7.68 9.48
C ASP A 71 14.03 -9.17 9.14
N GLY A 72 12.86 -9.80 9.08
CA GLY A 72 12.74 -11.18 8.59
C GLY A 72 13.02 -11.29 7.09
N VAL A 73 12.53 -10.34 6.31
CA VAL A 73 12.73 -10.19 4.86
C VAL A 73 12.74 -8.71 4.50
N THR A 74 13.73 -8.25 3.73
CA THR A 74 13.83 -6.86 3.26
C THR A 74 13.93 -6.82 1.74
N GLY A 75 13.00 -6.12 1.09
CA GLY A 75 13.06 -5.81 -0.33
C GLY A 75 13.63 -4.41 -0.57
N TYR A 76 14.65 -4.30 -1.42
CA TYR A 76 15.29 -3.01 -1.74
C TYR A 76 15.52 -2.89 -3.24
N THR A 77 15.19 -1.72 -3.80
CA THR A 77 15.38 -1.40 -5.22
C THR A 77 15.89 0.03 -5.37
N ASN A 78 16.80 0.25 -6.31
CA ASN A 78 17.44 1.57 -6.56
C ASN A 78 17.09 2.16 -7.94
N GLY A 79 16.23 1.47 -8.71
CA GLY A 79 15.78 1.95 -10.02
C GLY A 79 14.55 2.85 -9.91
N SER A 80 14.33 3.67 -10.94
CA SER A 80 13.04 4.33 -11.15
C SER A 80 11.94 3.28 -11.41
N ASN A 81 10.69 3.56 -11.02
CA ASN A 81 9.53 2.66 -11.18
C ASN A 81 9.78 1.23 -10.69
N SER A 82 10.49 1.07 -9.57
CA SER A 82 10.83 -0.24 -9.03
C SER A 82 9.92 -0.63 -7.86
N THR A 83 9.70 -1.93 -7.70
CA THR A 83 8.88 -2.50 -6.62
C THR A 83 9.76 -3.30 -5.68
N GLY A 84 9.84 -2.90 -4.40
CA GLY A 84 10.65 -3.59 -3.39
C GLY A 84 10.13 -5.00 -3.05
N VAL A 85 8.82 -5.14 -2.88
CA VAL A 85 8.13 -6.41 -2.64
C VAL A 85 6.81 -6.41 -3.43
N ARG A 86 6.56 -7.46 -4.21
CA ARG A 86 5.32 -7.64 -4.99
C ARG A 86 4.60 -8.91 -4.55
N GLY A 87 3.39 -8.76 -4.03
CA GLY A 87 2.49 -9.87 -3.70
C GLY A 87 1.52 -10.20 -4.84
N ARG A 88 1.09 -11.46 -4.93
CA ARG A 88 -0.03 -11.92 -5.75
C ARG A 88 -0.63 -13.18 -5.10
N GLY A 89 -1.90 -13.16 -4.75
CA GLY A 89 -2.61 -14.24 -4.09
C GLY A 89 -4.08 -14.27 -4.50
N VAL A 90 -4.68 -15.47 -4.44
CA VAL A 90 -6.11 -15.65 -4.73
C VAL A 90 -6.98 -15.12 -3.58
N ALA A 91 -6.48 -15.18 -2.34
CA ALA A 91 -7.19 -14.69 -1.17
C ALA A 91 -6.59 -13.38 -0.62
N TYR A 92 -5.27 -13.34 -0.41
CA TYR A 92 -4.57 -12.17 0.11
C TYR A 92 -3.25 -11.96 -0.64
N ASP A 93 -3.00 -10.74 -1.12
CA ASP A 93 -1.71 -10.34 -1.69
C ASP A 93 -0.67 -10.00 -0.60
N PHE A 94 -1.15 -9.54 0.56
CA PHE A 94 -0.36 -9.27 1.76
C PHE A 94 -1.20 -9.60 3.00
N TYR A 95 -0.65 -10.37 3.93
CA TYR A 95 -1.33 -10.78 5.16
C TYR A 95 -0.44 -10.49 6.37
N ALA A 96 -0.96 -9.71 7.31
CA ALA A 96 -0.24 -9.35 8.53
C ALA A 96 -1.11 -9.66 9.77
N ALA A 97 -0.61 -10.53 10.65
CA ALA A 97 -1.37 -11.12 11.77
C ALA A 97 -0.92 -10.65 13.17
N GLY A 98 -0.09 -9.61 13.25
CA GLY A 98 0.41 -9.06 14.52
C GLY A 98 -0.48 -7.94 15.09
N PRO A 99 -0.37 -7.63 16.40
CA PRO A 99 -1.11 -6.55 17.05
C PRO A 99 -0.61 -5.14 16.68
N GLY A 100 0.63 -5.02 16.19
CA GLY A 100 1.25 -3.75 15.80
C GLY A 100 1.29 -3.57 14.29
N GLN A 101 0.13 -3.51 13.64
CA GLN A 101 0.06 -3.18 12.21
C GLN A 101 0.33 -1.69 12.01
N ASP A 102 1.42 -1.35 11.34
CA ASP A 102 1.77 0.02 10.97
C ASP A 102 1.84 0.15 9.45
N TYR A 103 0.83 0.82 8.88
CA TYR A 103 0.77 1.19 7.46
C TYR A 103 1.17 2.66 7.26
N GLY A 104 1.92 3.24 8.19
CA GLY A 104 2.30 4.64 8.21
C GLY A 104 3.00 5.07 6.92
N THR A 105 2.45 6.10 6.29
CA THR A 105 3.08 6.73 5.12
C THR A 105 4.02 7.85 5.58
N ALA A 106 5.21 7.92 4.97
CA ALA A 106 6.21 8.93 5.29
C ALA A 106 5.66 10.37 5.13
N SER A 107 5.52 11.10 6.24
CA SER A 107 4.97 12.46 6.24
C SER A 107 5.74 13.35 7.21
N SER A 108 6.70 14.12 6.69
CA SER A 108 7.46 15.09 7.48
C SER A 108 7.56 16.42 6.73
N ILE A 109 7.40 17.54 7.43
CA ILE A 109 7.51 18.89 6.84
C ILE A 109 8.85 19.11 6.11
N ARG A 110 9.94 18.50 6.61
CA ARG A 110 11.27 18.63 5.98
C ARG A 110 11.34 18.03 4.58
N TRP A 111 10.47 17.06 4.28
CA TRP A 111 10.35 16.38 2.99
C TRP A 111 9.31 17.02 2.06
N LYS A 112 8.61 18.07 2.51
CA LYS A 112 7.58 18.79 1.75
C LYS A 112 8.07 20.19 1.33
N ARG A 113 7.54 20.70 0.23
CA ARG A 113 7.76 22.05 -0.33
C ARG A 113 6.43 22.56 -0.89
N ASN A 114 6.28 23.87 -1.06
CA ASN A 114 5.06 24.51 -1.62
C ASN A 114 3.76 24.07 -0.91
N ILE A 115 3.75 24.17 0.43
CA ILE A 115 2.62 23.71 1.26
C ILE A 115 1.50 24.75 1.17
N VAL A 116 0.36 24.34 0.61
CA VAL A 116 -0.89 25.10 0.53
C VAL A 116 -2.04 24.24 1.06
N ASP A 117 -3.12 24.89 1.51
CA ASP A 117 -4.34 24.19 1.91
C ASP A 117 -5.05 23.58 0.70
N ILE A 118 -5.81 22.50 0.93
CA ILE A 118 -6.66 21.90 -0.10
C ILE A 118 -7.92 22.75 -0.21
N GLU A 119 -8.04 23.48 -1.32
CA GLU A 119 -9.18 24.36 -1.58
C GLU A 119 -10.38 23.59 -2.17
N ASN A 120 -11.58 24.14 -1.95
CA ASN A 120 -12.87 23.61 -2.41
C ASN A 120 -13.07 22.15 -1.98
N ALA A 121 -12.61 21.81 -0.79
CA ALA A 121 -12.59 20.44 -0.30
C ALA A 121 -14.00 19.91 -0.07
N LEU A 122 -14.92 20.76 0.42
CA LEU A 122 -16.32 20.38 0.61
C LEU A 122 -16.99 20.07 -0.72
N ASP A 123 -16.80 20.91 -1.75
CA ASP A 123 -17.36 20.68 -3.08
C ASP A 123 -16.84 19.38 -3.70
N LYS A 124 -15.53 19.11 -3.55
CA LYS A 124 -14.93 17.84 -3.99
C LYS A 124 -15.61 16.66 -3.30
N VAL A 125 -15.75 16.69 -1.98
CA VAL A 125 -16.39 15.62 -1.20
C VAL A 125 -17.86 15.44 -1.59
N LEU A 126 -18.60 16.52 -1.80
CA LEU A 126 -20.00 16.48 -2.22
C LEU A 126 -20.19 15.92 -3.64
N ALA A 127 -19.16 16.00 -4.49
CA ALA A 127 -19.16 15.41 -5.82
C ALA A 127 -18.81 13.91 -5.82
N LEU A 128 -18.22 13.38 -4.75
CA LEU A 128 -17.87 11.96 -4.66
C LEU A 128 -19.12 11.10 -4.46
N ARG A 129 -19.15 9.95 -5.14
CA ARG A 129 -20.24 8.98 -5.06
C ARG A 129 -19.76 7.67 -4.43
N GLY A 130 -20.14 7.43 -3.18
CA GLY A 130 -19.99 6.11 -2.56
C GLY A 130 -20.96 5.11 -3.20
N VAL A 131 -20.48 3.91 -3.50
CA VAL A 131 -21.25 2.85 -4.15
C VAL A 131 -21.09 1.53 -3.41
N TYR A 132 -22.14 0.71 -3.44
CA TYR A 132 -22.04 -0.73 -3.23
C TYR A 132 -21.83 -1.39 -4.58
N PHE A 133 -21.06 -2.46 -4.61
CA PHE A 133 -20.80 -3.22 -5.83
C PHE A 133 -20.50 -4.68 -5.48
N ASP A 134 -20.62 -5.53 -6.48
CA ASP A 134 -20.19 -6.93 -6.40
C ASP A 134 -18.97 -7.07 -7.31
N TRP A 135 -17.91 -7.69 -6.80
CA TRP A 135 -16.79 -8.08 -7.64
C TRP A 135 -17.25 -9.15 -8.64
N ASP A 136 -16.64 -9.18 -9.82
CA ASP A 136 -16.85 -10.33 -10.70
C ASP A 136 -16.16 -11.59 -10.14
N GLU A 137 -16.51 -12.74 -10.70
CA GLU A 137 -16.00 -14.05 -10.26
C GLU A 137 -14.47 -14.19 -10.37
N GLU A 138 -13.84 -13.52 -11.34
CA GLU A 138 -12.38 -13.55 -11.50
C GLU A 138 -11.67 -12.72 -10.41
N HIS A 139 -12.38 -11.77 -9.81
CA HIS A 139 -11.93 -10.89 -8.73
C HIS A 139 -12.56 -11.21 -7.36
N GLY A 140 -13.16 -12.40 -7.22
CA GLY A 140 -13.57 -12.99 -5.95
C GLY A 140 -15.08 -13.04 -5.70
N GLY A 141 -15.91 -12.38 -6.52
CA GLY A 141 -17.38 -12.50 -6.46
C GLY A 141 -18.05 -11.89 -5.23
N GLN A 142 -17.30 -11.31 -4.29
CA GLN A 142 -17.85 -10.79 -3.04
C GLN A 142 -18.56 -9.45 -3.20
N HIS A 143 -19.60 -9.25 -2.38
CA HIS A 143 -20.24 -7.96 -2.18
C HIS A 143 -19.35 -7.03 -1.36
N ASP A 144 -19.20 -5.78 -1.79
CA ASP A 144 -18.33 -4.79 -1.16
C ASP A 144 -18.85 -3.35 -1.35
N MET A 145 -18.14 -2.37 -0.77
CA MET A 145 -18.44 -0.96 -0.90
C MET A 145 -17.19 -0.09 -1.07
N GLY A 146 -17.34 1.03 -1.78
CA GLY A 146 -16.22 1.92 -2.05
C GLY A 146 -16.56 3.00 -3.07
N PHE A 147 -15.59 3.31 -3.93
CA PHE A 147 -15.74 4.27 -5.03
C PHE A 147 -15.40 3.63 -6.37
N ILE A 148 -15.95 4.20 -7.45
CA ILE A 148 -15.47 3.96 -8.81
C ILE A 148 -14.26 4.86 -9.06
N ALA A 149 -13.09 4.27 -9.27
CA ALA A 149 -11.83 5.00 -9.33
C ALA A 149 -11.79 6.06 -10.42
N GLU A 150 -12.35 5.79 -11.61
CA GLU A 150 -12.42 6.74 -12.72
C GLU A 150 -13.38 7.91 -12.44
N GLU A 151 -14.40 7.72 -11.60
CA GLU A 151 -15.27 8.81 -11.15
C GLU A 151 -14.53 9.71 -10.16
N VAL A 152 -13.79 9.11 -9.22
CA VAL A 152 -12.95 9.84 -8.26
C VAL A 152 -11.85 10.62 -8.98
N GLY A 153 -11.19 10.01 -9.97
CA GLY A 153 -10.08 10.62 -10.69
C GLY A 153 -10.45 11.90 -11.46
N LYS A 154 -11.74 12.08 -11.81
CA LYS A 154 -12.24 13.33 -12.41
C LYS A 154 -12.35 14.48 -11.40
N ILE A 155 -12.40 14.17 -10.10
CA ILE A 155 -12.63 15.14 -9.02
C ILE A 155 -11.33 15.37 -8.23
N ILE A 156 -10.63 14.28 -7.90
CA ILE A 156 -9.39 14.25 -7.11
C ILE A 156 -8.40 13.32 -7.82
N PRO A 157 -7.80 13.73 -8.94
CA PRO A 157 -6.90 12.87 -9.72
C PRO A 157 -5.69 12.38 -8.91
N GLU A 158 -5.26 13.12 -7.90
CA GLU A 158 -4.07 12.82 -7.10
C GLU A 158 -4.18 11.55 -6.26
N VAL A 159 -5.39 11.02 -6.05
CA VAL A 159 -5.62 9.79 -5.25
C VAL A 159 -5.82 8.54 -6.11
N VAL A 160 -5.81 8.67 -7.44
CA VAL A 160 -6.07 7.56 -8.36
C VAL A 160 -4.81 7.23 -9.14
N THR A 161 -4.50 5.93 -9.21
CA THR A 161 -3.43 5.45 -10.09
C THR A 161 -4.06 4.85 -11.34
N TYR A 162 -3.52 5.20 -12.51
CA TYR A 162 -3.97 4.71 -13.80
C TYR A 162 -2.97 3.72 -14.42
N GLU A 163 -3.49 2.88 -15.31
CA GLU A 163 -2.68 2.13 -16.26
C GLU A 163 -1.90 3.08 -17.20
N PRO A 164 -0.86 2.59 -17.90
CA PRO A 164 -0.05 3.43 -18.79
C PRO A 164 -0.83 4.10 -19.93
N ASP A 165 -2.02 3.62 -20.26
CA ASP A 165 -2.91 4.20 -21.28
C ASP A 165 -3.77 5.36 -20.75
N GLU A 166 -3.73 5.61 -19.43
CA GLU A 166 -4.54 6.61 -18.72
C GLU A 166 -6.06 6.42 -18.87
N VAL A 167 -6.51 5.23 -19.29
CA VAL A 167 -7.94 4.93 -19.49
C VAL A 167 -8.52 4.26 -18.25
N TYR A 168 -7.87 3.19 -17.79
CA TYR A 168 -8.35 2.39 -16.67
C TYR A 168 -7.55 2.66 -15.40
N ALA A 169 -8.25 2.78 -14.28
CA ALA A 169 -7.62 2.96 -12.99
C ALA A 169 -7.21 1.61 -12.39
N THR A 170 -6.01 1.54 -11.81
CA THR A 170 -5.51 0.35 -11.11
C THR A 170 -5.80 0.37 -9.61
N GLY A 171 -6.22 1.52 -9.05
CA GLY A 171 -6.55 1.62 -7.64
C GLY A 171 -6.70 3.06 -7.13
N ILE A 172 -7.14 3.16 -5.87
CA ILE A 172 -7.36 4.42 -5.15
C ILE A 172 -6.55 4.40 -3.85
N ASP A 173 -5.84 5.49 -3.57
CA ASP A 173 -5.28 5.76 -2.24
C ASP A 173 -6.37 6.37 -1.33
N TYR A 174 -7.12 5.50 -0.65
CA TYR A 174 -8.13 5.92 0.32
C TYR A 174 -7.53 6.74 1.47
N GLY A 175 -6.25 6.52 1.82
CA GLY A 175 -5.56 7.29 2.85
C GLY A 175 -5.42 8.76 2.45
N ALA A 176 -5.12 9.02 1.18
CA ALA A 176 -4.98 10.36 0.62
C ALA A 176 -6.31 11.15 0.52
N ILE A 177 -7.46 10.50 0.68
CA ILE A 177 -8.78 11.17 0.79
C ILE A 177 -8.94 11.85 2.16
N THR A 178 -8.31 11.33 3.21
CA THR A 178 -8.49 11.82 4.59
C THR A 178 -8.17 13.31 4.76
N PRO A 179 -7.06 13.87 4.24
CA PRO A 179 -6.80 15.31 4.30
C PRO A 179 -7.86 16.17 3.60
N VAL A 180 -8.48 15.67 2.53
CA VAL A 180 -9.58 16.35 1.83
C VAL A 180 -10.80 16.44 2.74
N LEU A 181 -11.16 15.33 3.40
CA LEU A 181 -12.27 15.30 4.38
C LEU A 181 -12.03 16.29 5.53
N VAL A 182 -10.79 16.41 6.02
CA VAL A 182 -10.44 17.38 7.08
C VAL A 182 -10.71 18.81 6.64
N GLN A 183 -10.32 19.19 5.42
CA GLN A 183 -10.59 20.55 4.93
C GLN A 183 -12.08 20.75 4.62
N ALA A 184 -12.78 19.75 4.09
CA ALA A 184 -14.22 19.80 3.87
C ALA A 184 -15.01 20.06 5.15
N ILE A 185 -14.64 19.41 6.26
CA ILE A 185 -15.26 19.62 7.57
C ILE A 185 -15.00 21.04 8.09
N LYS A 186 -13.80 21.59 7.87
CA LYS A 186 -13.49 22.98 8.24
C LYS A 186 -14.32 23.97 7.43
N GLU A 187 -14.41 23.80 6.12
CA GLU A 187 -15.24 24.63 5.23
C GLU A 187 -16.73 24.55 5.64
N GLN A 188 -17.23 23.36 5.95
CA GLN A 188 -18.58 23.15 6.45
C GLN A 188 -18.80 23.84 7.81
N GLN A 189 -17.84 23.77 8.73
CA GLN A 189 -17.91 24.43 10.03
C GLN A 189 -17.99 25.95 9.90
N GLU A 190 -17.28 26.53 8.95
CA GLU A 190 -17.37 27.97 8.65
C GLU A 190 -18.74 28.34 8.10
N GLN A 191 -19.32 27.52 7.21
CA GLN A 191 -20.69 27.74 6.71
C GLN A 191 -21.71 27.70 7.86
N ILE A 192 -21.60 26.72 8.76
CA ILE A 192 -22.48 26.61 9.94
C ILE A 192 -22.35 27.85 10.84
N LYS A 193 -21.12 28.33 11.08
CA LYS A 193 -20.89 29.53 11.87
C LYS A 193 -21.57 30.74 11.23
N ARG A 194 -21.37 30.97 9.93
CA ARG A 194 -22.01 32.08 9.21
C ARG A 194 -23.53 32.02 9.29
N LEU A 195 -24.11 30.84 9.06
CA LEU A 195 -25.57 30.65 9.16
C LEU A 195 -26.11 30.93 10.57
N ASN A 196 -25.38 30.53 11.62
CA ASN A 196 -25.78 30.82 12.99
C ASN A 196 -25.72 32.32 13.32
N ASP A 197 -24.67 33.01 12.87
CA ASP A 197 -24.52 34.45 13.05
C ASP A 197 -25.69 35.21 12.37
N GLU A 198 -26.02 34.84 11.12
CA GLU A 198 -27.17 35.38 10.39
C GLU A 198 -28.50 35.12 11.10
N ILE A 199 -28.71 33.91 11.63
CA ILE A 199 -29.91 33.57 12.40
C ILE A 199 -30.01 34.44 13.67
N GLU A 200 -28.90 34.70 14.35
CA GLU A 200 -28.90 35.55 15.55
C GLU A 200 -29.24 37.00 15.20
N GLU A 201 -28.68 37.55 14.12
CA GLU A 201 -29.01 38.89 13.64
C GLU A 201 -30.48 39.02 13.24
N LEU A 202 -31.02 38.05 12.50
CA LEU A 202 -32.43 38.00 12.13
C LEU A 202 -33.33 37.94 13.36
N ARG A 203 -32.97 37.14 14.37
CA ARG A 203 -33.72 37.07 15.64
C ARG A 203 -33.72 38.41 16.38
N LYS A 204 -32.57 39.10 16.41
CA LYS A 204 -32.46 40.45 17.00
C LYS A 204 -33.36 41.44 16.27
N TYR A 205 -33.30 41.46 14.93
CA TYR A 205 -34.14 42.32 14.10
C TYR A 205 -35.64 42.09 14.35
N LEU A 206 -36.08 40.82 14.33
CA LEU A 206 -37.48 40.46 14.58
C LEU A 206 -37.96 40.88 15.97
N SER A 207 -37.10 40.78 16.98
CA SER A 207 -37.43 41.19 18.36
C SER A 207 -37.55 42.71 18.54
N ALA A 208 -36.96 43.48 17.64
CA ALA A 208 -36.97 44.94 17.66
C ALA A 208 -38.14 45.56 16.86
N LEU A 209 -38.92 44.74 16.14
CA LEU A 209 -40.08 45.22 15.38
C LEU A 209 -41.19 45.69 16.34
N PRO A 210 -41.73 46.91 16.15
CA PRO A 210 -42.89 47.37 16.92
C PRO A 210 -44.12 46.49 16.62
N ARG A 211 -44.88 46.18 17.66
CA ARG A 211 -46.15 45.43 17.57
C ARG A 211 -47.23 46.21 16.85
#